data_AF-A0A926A602-F1
#
_entry.id   AF-A0A926A602-F1
#
_cell.length_a   1.000
_cell.length_b   1.000
_cell.length_c   1.000
_cell.angle_alpha   90.00
_cell.angle_beta   90.00
_cell.angle_gamma   90.00
#
_symmetry.space_group_name_H-M   'P 1'
#
loop_
_entity.id
_entity.type
_entity.pdbx_description
1 polymer ?
#
loop_
_entity_poly.entity_id
_entity_poly.type
_entity_poly.pdbx_seq_one_letter_code
_entity_poly.pdbx_strand_id
1 'polypeptide(L)'
;MIKNWLAVVPWETVVSINAALCEARKALHKATSEGYVPTKKLWEESRSRKLTIPELLQLCFQCHRLAPFCNYNGNTFVTIVKTLLADELARLSPDKAHILRSIAGHIVAGTATDIERKQLEEMLAELAA
;
A
#
# COMPACT_ATOMS: atom_id res chain seq x y z
N MET A 1 -9.40 7.98 11.46
CA MET A 1 -8.12 7.65 12.13
C MET A 1 -6.93 8.21 11.36
N ILE A 2 -5.96 8.82 12.04
CA ILE A 2 -4.75 9.41 11.43
C ILE A 2 -3.52 8.91 12.19
N LYS A 3 -2.54 8.32 11.50
CA LYS A 3 -1.32 7.76 12.12
C LYS A 3 -0.10 8.02 11.25
N ASN A 4 1.09 7.92 11.84
CA ASN A 4 2.32 7.86 11.06
C ASN A 4 2.58 6.41 10.60
N TRP A 5 1.82 5.96 9.59
CA TRP A 5 1.85 4.58 9.11
C TRP A 5 3.22 4.15 8.58
N LEU A 6 3.90 5.05 7.88
CA LEU A 6 5.12 4.73 7.13
C LEU A 6 6.40 4.82 7.97
N ALA A 7 6.31 5.29 9.21
CA ALA A 7 7.46 5.39 10.12
C ALA A 7 8.25 4.07 10.21
N VAL A 8 7.54 2.94 10.20
CA VAL A 8 8.09 1.59 10.36
C VAL A 8 8.52 0.93 9.04
N VAL A 9 8.40 1.63 7.90
CA VAL A 9 8.72 1.08 6.57
C VAL A 9 9.74 1.99 5.87
N PRO A 10 11.05 1.86 6.18
CA PRO A 10 12.09 2.54 5.42
C PRO A 10 12.11 2.05 3.96
N TRP A 11 12.64 2.85 3.04
CA TRP A 11 12.69 2.52 1.61
C TRP A 11 13.31 1.14 1.34
N GLU A 12 14.32 0.75 2.10
CA GLU A 12 15.00 -0.54 1.96
C GLU A 12 14.06 -1.73 2.21
N THR A 13 13.00 -1.53 3.01
CA THR A 13 11.94 -2.54 3.18
C THR A 13 11.09 -2.66 1.91
N VAL A 14 10.80 -1.54 1.23
CA VAL A 14 10.09 -1.54 -0.07
C VAL A 14 10.89 -2.33 -1.11
N VAL A 15 12.20 -2.09 -1.19
CA VAL A 15 13.12 -2.82 -2.09
C VAL A 15 13.12 -4.31 -1.75
N SER A 16 13.26 -4.67 -0.47
CA SER A 16 13.33 -6.06 -0.01
C SER A 16 12.03 -6.83 -0.29
N ILE A 17 10.87 -6.21 -0.10
CA ILE A 17 9.57 -6.79 -0.44
C ILE A 17 9.48 -7.04 -1.95
N ASN A 18 9.87 -6.06 -2.78
CA ASN A 18 9.85 -6.24 -4.23
C ASN A 18 10.80 -7.37 -4.67
N ALA A 19 12.00 -7.43 -4.09
CA ALA A 19 12.98 -8.47 -4.38
C ALA A 19 12.44 -9.87 -4.05
N ALA A 20 11.81 -10.04 -2.88
CA ALA A 20 11.19 -11.30 -2.48
C ALA A 20 10.03 -11.72 -3.42
N LEU A 21 9.20 -10.78 -3.85
CA LEU A 21 8.12 -11.03 -4.81
C LEU A 21 8.65 -11.43 -6.19
N CYS A 22 9.72 -10.76 -6.65
CA CYS A 22 10.41 -11.10 -7.89
C CYS A 22 11.00 -12.52 -7.83
N GLU A 23 11.73 -12.84 -6.76
CA GLU A 23 12.37 -14.15 -6.57
C GLU A 23 11.35 -15.29 -6.58
N ALA A 24 10.25 -15.14 -5.83
CA ALA A 24 9.18 -16.14 -5.75
C ALA A 24 8.54 -16.48 -7.10
N ARG A 25 8.70 -15.61 -8.11
CA ARG A 25 8.14 -15.78 -9.46
C ARG A 25 9.22 -15.81 -10.56
N LYS A 26 10.50 -15.89 -10.19
CA LYS A 26 11.65 -15.86 -11.11
C LYS A 26 11.62 -14.65 -12.07
N ALA A 27 11.17 -13.49 -11.58
CA ALA A 27 11.16 -12.25 -12.35
C ALA A 27 12.39 -11.39 -12.04
N LEU A 28 12.73 -10.49 -12.97
CA LEU A 28 13.84 -9.56 -12.78
C LEU A 28 13.52 -8.51 -11.71
N HIS A 29 14.28 -8.54 -10.61
CA HIS A 29 14.36 -7.41 -9.66
C HIS A 29 15.41 -6.41 -10.14
N LYS A 30 14.94 -5.26 -10.62
CA LYS A 30 15.81 -4.16 -11.07
C LYS A 30 15.06 -2.84 -10.94
N ALA A 31 15.76 -1.79 -10.50
CA ALA A 31 15.26 -0.42 -10.49
C ALA A 31 15.01 0.10 -11.91
N THR A 32 13.94 0.87 -12.11
CA THR A 32 13.74 1.63 -13.35
C THR A 32 14.56 2.92 -13.33
N SER A 33 14.98 3.40 -14.50
CA SER A 33 15.75 4.64 -14.63
C SER A 33 14.95 5.88 -14.22
N GLU A 34 13.65 5.90 -14.54
CA GLU A 34 12.80 7.08 -14.31
C GLU A 34 12.01 6.99 -12.99
N GLY A 35 11.57 5.79 -12.60
CA GLY A 35 10.63 5.61 -11.49
C GLY A 35 11.27 5.49 -10.11
N TYR A 36 12.46 4.91 -10.02
CA TYR A 36 13.05 4.54 -8.72
C TYR A 36 13.33 5.74 -7.81
N VAL A 37 14.07 6.74 -8.32
CA VAL A 37 14.45 7.94 -7.56
C VAL A 37 13.24 8.77 -7.12
N PRO A 38 12.27 9.15 -7.98
CA PRO A 38 11.11 9.92 -7.54
C PRO A 38 10.22 9.13 -6.57
N THR A 39 10.09 7.81 -6.74
CA THR A 39 9.33 6.99 -5.79
C THR A 39 10.00 6.94 -4.42
N LYS A 40 11.32 6.73 -4.38
CA LYS A 40 12.10 6.75 -3.14
C LYS A 40 11.93 8.08 -2.41
N LYS A 41 12.07 9.20 -3.15
CA LYS A 41 11.91 10.54 -2.60
C LYS A 41 10.51 10.74 -2.01
N LEU A 42 9.46 10.45 -2.79
CA LEU A 42 8.06 10.55 -2.33
C LEU A 42 7.80 9.72 -1.08
N TRP A 43 8.33 8.49 -1.04
CA TRP A 43 8.18 7.58 0.08
C TRP A 43 8.85 8.12 1.34
N GLU A 44 10.15 8.45 1.28
CA GLU A 44 10.92 8.93 2.42
C GLU A 44 10.40 10.28 2.95
N GLU A 45 10.02 11.22 2.07
CA GLU A 45 9.39 12.49 2.48
C GLU A 45 8.04 12.26 3.16
N SER A 46 7.36 11.17 2.84
CA SER A 46 6.07 10.82 3.46
C SER A 46 6.18 10.02 4.75
N ARG A 47 7.37 9.52 5.11
CA ARG A 47 7.57 8.70 6.31
C ARG A 47 7.37 9.41 7.64
N SER A 48 7.45 10.74 7.67
CA SER A 48 7.18 11.54 8.87
C SER A 48 5.73 12.04 8.93
N ARG A 49 4.95 11.87 7.85
CA ARG A 49 3.60 12.41 7.74
C ARG A 49 2.60 11.54 8.49
N LYS A 50 1.65 12.21 9.16
CA LYS A 50 0.44 11.56 9.65
C LYS A 50 -0.56 11.48 8.49
N LEU A 51 -1.03 10.28 8.18
CA LEU A 51 -1.96 10.01 7.09
C LEU A 51 -3.22 9.32 7.60
N THR A 52 -4.36 9.62 6.98
CA THR A 52 -5.55 8.79 7.01
C THR A 52 -5.34 7.51 6.19
N ILE A 53 -6.23 6.51 6.34
CA ILE A 53 -6.18 5.31 5.51
C ILE A 53 -6.32 5.66 4.01
N PRO A 54 -7.30 6.48 3.55
CA PRO A 54 -7.39 6.88 2.15
C PRO A 54 -6.12 7.54 1.61
N GLU A 55 -5.48 8.43 2.38
CA GLU A 55 -4.21 9.05 1.98
C GLU A 55 -3.07 8.03 1.88
N LEU A 56 -2.99 7.06 2.80
CA LEU A 56 -2.02 5.96 2.72
C LEU A 56 -2.23 5.12 1.46
N LEU A 57 -3.48 4.75 1.15
CA LEU A 57 -3.81 3.98 -0.06
C LEU A 57 -3.44 4.77 -1.32
N GLN A 58 -3.77 6.06 -1.36
CA GLN A 58 -3.46 6.93 -2.49
C GLN A 58 -1.96 7.10 -2.69
N LEU A 59 -1.18 7.28 -1.62
CA LEU A 59 0.27 7.36 -1.70
C LEU A 59 0.87 6.05 -2.26
N CYS A 60 0.42 4.91 -1.75
CA CYS A 60 0.85 3.59 -2.24
C CYS A 60 0.50 3.40 -3.73
N PHE A 61 -0.69 3.86 -4.16
CA PHE A 61 -1.07 3.88 -5.56
C PHE A 61 -0.17 4.79 -6.40
N GLN A 62 0.16 5.99 -5.93
CA GLN A 62 1.09 6.89 -6.61
C GLN A 62 2.48 6.24 -6.78
N CYS A 63 3.01 5.62 -5.72
CA CYS A 63 4.28 4.90 -5.78
C CYS A 63 4.24 3.72 -6.75
N HIS A 64 3.12 2.98 -6.80
CA HIS A 64 2.90 1.97 -7.83
C HIS A 64 2.96 2.59 -9.24
N ARG A 65 2.25 3.69 -9.47
CA ARG A 65 2.18 4.37 -10.78
C ARG A 65 3.51 4.95 -11.25
N LEU A 66 4.40 5.32 -10.34
CA LEU A 66 5.76 5.75 -10.66
C LEU A 66 6.66 4.58 -11.09
N ALA A 67 6.24 3.33 -10.88
CA ALA A 67 6.92 2.11 -11.32
C ALA A 67 8.42 2.07 -10.96
N PRO A 68 8.80 2.06 -9.67
CA PRO A 68 10.19 2.05 -9.22
C PRO A 68 11.01 0.83 -9.65
N PHE A 69 10.35 -0.30 -9.94
CA PHE A 69 10.99 -1.57 -10.32
C PHE A 69 10.47 -2.07 -11.66
N CYS A 70 11.22 -2.94 -12.34
CA CYS A 70 10.78 -3.54 -13.60
C CYS A 70 9.53 -4.41 -13.45
N ASN A 71 9.32 -5.03 -12.29
CA ASN A 71 8.22 -5.97 -12.03
C ASN A 71 7.58 -5.73 -10.66
N TYR A 72 6.35 -6.22 -10.50
CA TYR A 72 5.63 -6.31 -9.21
C TYR A 72 5.45 -5.01 -8.42
N ASN A 73 5.46 -3.84 -9.05
CA ASN A 73 5.25 -2.56 -8.37
C ASN A 73 3.93 -2.53 -7.58
N GLY A 74 2.80 -2.84 -8.22
CA GLY A 74 1.50 -2.92 -7.55
C GLY A 74 1.50 -3.91 -6.38
N ASN A 75 1.99 -5.13 -6.60
CA ASN A 75 2.05 -6.16 -5.55
C ASN A 75 2.91 -5.76 -4.36
N THR A 76 3.99 -5.00 -4.60
CA THR A 76 4.89 -4.50 -3.54
C THR A 76 4.11 -3.58 -2.60
N PHE A 77 3.45 -2.56 -3.15
CA PHE A 77 2.70 -1.59 -2.35
C PHE A 77 1.41 -2.18 -1.75
N VAL A 78 0.76 -3.14 -2.44
CA VAL A 78 -0.35 -3.92 -1.86
C VAL A 78 0.12 -4.73 -0.65
N THR A 79 1.28 -5.35 -0.71
CA THR A 79 1.83 -6.14 0.42
C THR A 79 2.13 -5.24 1.62
N ILE A 80 2.74 -4.08 1.36
CA ILE A 80 3.02 -3.09 2.41
C ILE A 80 1.73 -2.63 3.07
N VAL A 81 0.72 -2.23 2.30
CA VAL A 81 -0.51 -1.67 2.91
C VAL A 81 -1.29 -2.71 3.71
N LYS A 82 -1.33 -3.96 3.25
CA LYS A 82 -1.95 -5.06 4.00
C LYS A 82 -1.24 -5.33 5.32
N THR A 83 0.07 -5.13 5.37
CA THR A 83 0.88 -5.27 6.58
C THR A 83 0.64 -4.10 7.54
N LEU A 84 0.64 -2.87 7.02
CA LEU A 84 0.40 -1.66 7.82
C LEU A 84 -1.00 -1.62 8.44
N LEU A 85 -1.99 -2.20 7.75
CA LEU A 85 -3.37 -2.26 8.24
C LEU A 85 -3.63 -3.45 9.18
N ALA A 86 -2.66 -4.34 9.42
CA ALA A 86 -2.89 -5.59 10.15
C ALA A 86 -3.55 -5.39 11.51
N ASP A 87 -3.09 -4.43 12.30
CA ASP A 87 -3.62 -4.14 13.64
C ASP A 87 -5.07 -3.63 13.57
N GLU A 88 -5.43 -2.83 12.57
CA GLU A 88 -6.81 -2.35 12.40
C GLU A 88 -7.74 -3.43 11.91
N LEU A 89 -7.25 -4.28 11.00
CA LEU A 89 -7.99 -5.43 10.51
C LEU A 89 -8.29 -6.42 11.64
N ALA A 90 -7.41 -6.54 12.63
CA ALA A 90 -7.63 -7.39 13.80
C ALA A 90 -8.74 -6.90 14.73
N ARG A 91 -9.18 -5.64 14.61
CA ARG A 91 -10.29 -5.06 15.38
C ARG A 91 -11.66 -5.31 14.75
N LEU A 92 -11.69 -5.80 13.51
CA LEU A 92 -12.90 -6.09 12.75
C LEU A 92 -13.25 -7.58 12.84
N SER A 93 -14.51 -7.92 12.53
CA SER A 93 -14.87 -9.32 12.28
C SER A 93 -14.10 -9.87 11.08
N PRO A 94 -13.85 -11.19 10.98
CA PRO A 94 -13.08 -11.79 9.89
C PRO A 94 -13.57 -11.39 8.50
N ASP A 95 -14.88 -11.33 8.29
CA ASP A 95 -15.49 -10.95 7.00
C ASP A 95 -15.19 -9.49 6.66
N LYS A 96 -15.37 -8.58 7.62
CA LYS A 96 -15.05 -7.15 7.44
C LYS A 96 -13.55 -6.95 7.23
N ALA A 97 -12.71 -7.63 8.00
CA ALA A 97 -11.26 -7.59 7.81
C ALA A 97 -10.86 -8.08 6.40
N HIS A 98 -11.50 -9.13 5.89
CA HIS A 98 -11.26 -9.62 4.54
C HIS A 98 -11.65 -8.58 3.48
N ILE A 99 -12.84 -8.00 3.59
CA ILE A 99 -13.34 -6.98 2.66
C ILE A 99 -12.42 -5.76 2.63
N LEU A 100 -12.09 -5.18 3.80
CA LEU A 100 -11.23 -4.00 3.87
C LEU A 100 -9.84 -4.28 3.28
N ARG A 101 -9.28 -5.45 3.58
CA ARG A 101 -7.99 -5.90 3.02
C ARG A 101 -8.06 -6.03 1.49
N SER A 102 -9.17 -6.51 0.95
CA SER A 102 -9.39 -6.66 -0.50
C SER A 102 -9.47 -5.30 -1.18
N ILE A 103 -10.35 -4.42 -0.68
CA ILE A 103 -10.55 -3.07 -1.23
C ILE A 103 -9.25 -2.26 -1.19
N ALA A 104 -8.51 -2.29 -0.08
CA ALA A 104 -7.20 -1.63 0.02
C ALA A 104 -6.23 -2.14 -1.06
N GLY A 105 -6.22 -3.45 -1.31
CA GLY A 105 -5.43 -4.04 -2.38
C GLY A 105 -5.84 -3.55 -3.77
N HIS A 106 -7.14 -3.51 -4.07
CA HIS A 106 -7.64 -3.06 -5.37
C HIS A 106 -7.39 -1.57 -5.61
N ILE A 107 -7.49 -0.72 -4.58
CA ILE A 107 -7.18 0.70 -4.70
C ILE A 107 -5.71 0.89 -5.07
N VAL A 108 -4.79 0.23 -4.35
CA VAL A 108 -3.35 0.34 -4.61
C VAL A 108 -2.97 -0.28 -5.95
N ALA A 109 -3.63 -1.37 -6.36
CA ALA A 109 -3.44 -1.97 -7.68
C ALA A 109 -4.05 -1.13 -8.83
N GLY A 110 -4.89 -0.15 -8.53
CA GLY A 110 -5.59 0.65 -9.54
C GLY A 110 -6.79 -0.04 -10.18
N THR A 111 -7.35 -1.06 -9.52
CA THR A 111 -8.47 -1.88 -10.03
C THR A 111 -9.77 -1.69 -9.24
N ALA A 112 -9.78 -0.83 -8.21
CA ALA A 112 -10.96 -0.61 -7.39
C ALA A 112 -12.09 0.08 -8.15
N THR A 113 -13.29 -0.46 -8.02
CA THR A 113 -14.55 0.10 -8.55
C THR A 113 -15.11 1.20 -7.65
N ASP A 114 -16.07 1.98 -8.16
CA ASP A 114 -16.77 3.00 -7.36
C ASP A 114 -17.55 2.39 -6.19
N ILE A 115 -18.08 1.18 -6.37
CA ILE A 115 -18.77 0.42 -5.32
C ILE A 115 -17.80 0.12 -4.17
N GLU A 116 -16.58 -0.33 -4.48
CA GLU A 116 -15.56 -0.61 -3.47
C GLU A 116 -15.06 0.66 -2.77
N ARG A 117 -14.97 1.78 -3.49
CA ARG A 117 -14.63 3.08 -2.89
C ARG A 117 -15.68 3.54 -1.89
N LYS A 118 -16.97 3.42 -2.24
CA LYS A 118 -18.06 3.72 -1.33
C LYS A 118 -18.08 2.76 -0.12
N GLN A 119 -17.87 1.47 -0.36
CA GLN A 119 -17.79 0.49 0.72
C GLN A 119 -16.62 0.77 1.67
N LEU A 120 -15.48 1.26 1.16
CA LEU A 120 -14.37 1.72 2.01
C LEU A 120 -14.82 2.85 2.95
N GLU A 121 -15.52 3.86 2.44
CA GLU A 121 -16.00 4.99 3.25
C GLU A 121 -16.89 4.51 4.40
N GLU A 122 -17.83 3.60 4.13
CA GLU A 122 -18.72 3.00 5.12
C GLU A 122 -17.92 2.25 6.21
N MET A 123 -16.94 1.44 5.81
CA MET A 123 -16.09 0.70 6.74
C MET A 123 -15.16 1.60 7.58
N LEU A 124 -14.68 2.69 7.00
CA LEU A 124 -13.86 3.67 7.71
C LEU A 124 -14.67 4.45 8.75
N ALA A 125 -15.95 4.69 8.51
CA ALA A 125 -16.86 5.28 9.49
C ALA A 125 -17.06 4.34 10.69
N GLU A 126 -17.20 3.03 10.46
CA GLU A 126 -17.30 2.04 11.54
C GLU A 126 -16.02 1.94 12.37
N LEU A 127 -14.83 2.02 11.74
CA LEU A 127 -13.54 2.01 12.45
C LEU A 127 -13.28 3.26 13.30
N ALA A 128 -14.01 4.35 13.02
CA ALA A 128 -13.92 5.60 13.76
C ALA A 128 -14.91 5.70 14.92
N ALA A 129 -15.89 4.79 15.00
CA ALA A 129 -16.84 4.65 16.09
C ALA A 129 -16.24 3.83 17.26
#